data_AF-A0A0V0Q5W3-F1
#
_entry.id   AF-A0A0V0Q5W3-F1
#
_cell.length_a   1.000
_cell.length_b   1.000
_cell.length_c   1.000
_cell.angle_alpha   90.00
_cell.angle_beta   90.00
_cell.angle_gamma   90.00
#
_symmetry.space_group_name_H-M   'P 1'
#
loop_
_entity.id
_entity.type
_entity.pdbx_description
1 polymer ?
#
loop_
_entity_poly.entity_id
_entity_poly.type
_entity_poly.pdbx_seq_one_letter_code
_entity_poly.pdbx_strand_id
1 'polypeptide(L)'
;MPSFKVSWIAVALLIPQVAQASAACDGVSRVQDDAGRNAFRAFVTGALTQPPPASQIVVDDVLRQGAWTIVGAEIPDADGVGYFLYQERGGKQMFYGIWGGMADPSEAAEVAKWATDQGAPAALARCFASMATAK
;
A
#
# COMPACT_ATOMS: atom_id res chain seq x y z
N MET A 1 -52.59 -27.29 -34.77
CA MET A 1 -51.22 -27.15 -34.24
C MET A 1 -50.71 -25.75 -34.56
N PRO A 2 -50.59 -24.82 -33.59
CA PRO A 2 -49.80 -23.61 -33.79
C PRO A 2 -48.42 -23.77 -33.16
N SER A 3 -47.39 -23.51 -33.96
CA SER A 3 -45.97 -23.57 -33.59
C SER A 3 -45.60 -22.37 -32.71
N PHE A 4 -45.14 -22.63 -31.48
CA PHE A 4 -44.57 -21.62 -30.60
C PHE A 4 -43.11 -21.36 -30.97
N LYS A 5 -42.80 -20.13 -31.43
CA LYS A 5 -41.43 -19.64 -31.55
C LYS A 5 -41.01 -19.03 -30.22
N VAL A 6 -40.18 -19.74 -29.45
CA VAL A 6 -39.55 -19.23 -28.22
C VAL A 6 -38.42 -18.29 -28.63
N SER A 7 -38.62 -16.99 -28.44
CA SER A 7 -37.60 -15.97 -28.64
C SER A 7 -36.86 -15.76 -27.31
N TRP A 8 -35.58 -16.10 -27.28
CA TRP A 8 -34.73 -15.94 -26.09
C TRP A 8 -34.30 -14.47 -25.96
N ILE A 9 -34.76 -13.80 -24.91
CA ILE A 9 -34.24 -12.49 -24.50
C ILE A 9 -33.02 -12.75 -23.60
N ALA A 10 -31.83 -12.42 -24.09
CA ALA A 10 -30.62 -12.44 -23.29
C ALA A 10 -30.60 -11.23 -22.34
N VAL A 11 -30.85 -11.48 -21.05
CA VAL A 11 -30.69 -10.48 -19.99
C VAL A 11 -29.21 -10.42 -19.63
N ALA A 12 -28.53 -9.34 -20.03
CA ALA A 12 -27.15 -9.07 -19.61
C ALA A 12 -27.15 -8.65 -18.13
N LEU A 13 -26.74 -9.56 -17.25
CA LEU A 13 -26.45 -9.28 -15.85
C LEU A 13 -25.21 -8.38 -15.74
N LEU A 14 -25.43 -7.10 -15.50
CA LEU A 14 -24.39 -6.17 -15.04
C LEU A 14 -24.02 -6.55 -13.60
N ILE A 15 -22.97 -7.34 -13.43
CA ILE A 15 -22.42 -7.65 -12.10
C ILE A 15 -21.71 -6.39 -11.59
N PRO A 16 -22.14 -5.78 -10.46
CA PRO A 16 -21.40 -4.69 -9.86
C PRO A 16 -20.02 -5.19 -9.45
N GLN A 17 -18.98 -4.55 -10.00
CA GLN A 17 -17.59 -4.77 -9.63
C GLN A 17 -17.40 -4.22 -8.21
N VAL A 18 -17.65 -5.04 -7.20
CA VAL A 18 -17.36 -4.67 -5.82
C VAL A 18 -15.84 -4.63 -5.71
N ALA A 19 -15.26 -3.44 -5.59
CA ALA A 19 -13.84 -3.29 -5.30
C ALA A 19 -13.58 -3.94 -3.94
N GLN A 20 -13.07 -5.18 -3.95
CA GLN A 20 -12.70 -5.88 -2.73
C GLN A 20 -11.39 -5.26 -2.24
N ALA A 21 -11.49 -4.34 -1.29
CA ALA A 21 -10.37 -4.06 -0.41
C ALA A 21 -9.96 -5.40 0.22
N SER A 22 -8.69 -5.79 0.10
CA SER A 22 -8.22 -7.04 0.67
C SER A 22 -8.51 -7.02 2.17
N ALA A 23 -9.08 -8.10 2.72
CA ALA A 23 -9.33 -8.21 4.16
C ALA A 23 -8.05 -8.03 5.00
N ALA A 24 -6.87 -8.11 4.37
CA ALA A 24 -5.58 -7.80 4.96
C ALA A 24 -5.46 -6.35 5.46
N CYS A 25 -6.19 -5.41 4.84
CA CYS A 25 -6.14 -3.98 5.13
C CYS A 25 -7.26 -3.45 6.03
N ASP A 26 -8.07 -4.33 6.61
CA ASP A 26 -9.09 -3.95 7.57
C ASP A 26 -8.49 -3.19 8.76
N GLY A 27 -9.02 -1.98 9.02
CA GLY A 27 -8.55 -1.10 10.09
C GLY A 27 -7.33 -0.24 9.73
N VAL A 28 -6.87 -0.28 8.48
CA VAL A 28 -5.77 0.54 7.98
C VAL A 28 -6.33 1.63 7.07
N SER A 29 -5.93 2.89 7.34
CA SER A 29 -6.29 4.02 6.48
C SER A 29 -5.26 4.16 5.36
N ARG A 30 -5.73 4.47 4.15
CA ARG A 30 -4.88 4.76 2.98
C ARG A 30 -5.14 6.17 2.50
N VAL A 31 -4.08 6.94 2.22
CA VAL A 31 -4.21 8.28 1.63
C VAL A 31 -4.53 8.12 0.14
N GLN A 32 -5.71 8.58 -0.27
CA GLN A 32 -6.25 8.33 -1.61
C GLN A 32 -5.87 9.41 -2.63
N ASP A 33 -5.70 10.65 -2.20
CA ASP A 33 -5.43 11.77 -3.10
C ASP A 33 -3.93 12.01 -3.30
N ASP A 34 -3.57 12.45 -4.50
CA ASP A 34 -2.17 12.65 -4.90
C ASP A 34 -1.49 13.75 -4.08
N ALA A 35 -2.21 14.82 -3.73
CA ALA A 35 -1.66 15.91 -2.94
C ALA A 35 -1.25 15.42 -1.54
N GLY A 36 -2.12 14.64 -0.90
CA GLY A 36 -1.89 13.99 0.37
C GLY A 36 -0.70 13.03 0.32
N ARG A 37 -0.58 12.20 -0.72
CA ARG A 37 0.59 11.30 -0.89
C ARG A 37 1.88 12.09 -1.13
N ASN A 38 1.83 13.13 -1.97
CA ASN A 38 2.99 13.96 -2.31
C ASN A 38 3.57 14.71 -1.10
N ALA A 39 2.77 14.98 -0.06
CA ALA A 39 3.25 15.54 1.19
C ALA A 39 4.28 14.64 1.90
N PHE A 40 4.31 13.33 1.60
CA PHE A 40 5.24 12.38 2.21
C PHE A 40 6.61 12.29 1.51
N ARG A 41 6.79 12.93 0.35
CA ARG A 41 8.10 12.95 -0.36
C ARG A 41 9.23 13.46 0.53
N ALA A 42 8.95 14.47 1.36
CA ALA A 42 9.93 15.03 2.29
C ALA A 42 10.42 14.02 3.34
N PHE A 43 9.53 13.10 3.78
CA PHE A 43 9.93 12.04 4.69
C PHE A 43 10.81 11.01 4.00
N VAL A 44 10.45 10.61 2.76
CA VAL A 44 11.28 9.71 1.94
C VAL A 44 12.68 10.32 1.73
N THR A 45 12.79 11.60 1.36
CA THR A 45 14.09 12.25 1.24
C THR A 45 14.87 12.27 2.56
N GLY A 46 14.19 12.49 3.68
CA GLY A 46 14.83 12.58 5.00
C GLY A 46 15.34 11.23 5.53
N ALA A 47 14.83 10.12 4.99
CA ALA A 47 15.27 8.77 5.36
C ALA A 47 16.52 8.30 4.60
N LEU A 48 16.88 8.95 3.48
CA LEU A 48 17.97 8.54 2.60
C LEU A 48 19.24 9.35 2.88
N THR A 49 20.39 8.69 2.85
CA THR A 49 21.70 9.36 2.98
C THR A 49 22.04 10.23 1.77
N GLN A 50 21.64 9.79 0.58
CA GLN A 50 21.84 10.50 -0.69
C GLN A 50 20.50 10.54 -1.44
N PRO A 51 19.57 11.42 -1.02
CA PRO A 51 18.24 11.47 -1.61
C PRO A 51 18.29 12.05 -3.03
N PRO A 52 17.50 11.51 -3.97
CA PRO A 52 17.23 12.20 -5.22
C PRO A 52 16.42 13.49 -4.95
N PRO A 53 16.32 14.41 -5.92
CA PRO A 53 15.38 15.51 -5.85
C PRO A 53 13.96 15.01 -5.52
N ALA A 54 13.26 15.68 -4.59
CA ALA A 54 11.92 15.26 -4.17
C ALA A 54 10.91 15.15 -5.33
N SER A 55 11.10 15.93 -6.40
CA SER A 55 10.28 15.87 -7.62
C SER A 55 10.43 14.56 -8.40
N GLN A 56 11.50 13.79 -8.16
CA GLN A 56 11.76 12.49 -8.79
C GLN A 56 11.27 11.32 -7.93
N ILE A 57 10.74 11.58 -6.74
CA ILE A 57 10.17 10.56 -5.86
C ILE A 57 8.68 10.42 -6.20
N VAL A 58 8.26 9.20 -6.51
CA VAL A 58 6.85 8.86 -6.68
C VAL A 58 6.38 8.19 -5.40
N VAL A 59 5.29 8.70 -4.81
CA VAL A 59 4.68 8.08 -3.62
C VAL A 59 3.45 7.33 -4.07
N ASP A 60 3.59 6.02 -4.19
CA ASP A 60 2.51 5.11 -4.61
C ASP A 60 1.49 4.93 -3.50
N ASP A 61 1.99 4.83 -2.27
CA ASP A 61 1.19 4.39 -1.15
C ASP A 61 1.53 5.05 0.16
N VAL A 62 0.49 5.36 0.94
CA VAL A 62 0.63 5.80 2.32
C VAL A 62 -0.42 5.10 3.16
N LEU A 63 0.05 4.15 3.99
CA LEU A 63 -0.75 3.36 4.91
C LEU A 63 -0.60 3.92 6.33
N ARG A 64 -1.70 4.05 7.06
CA ARG A 64 -1.70 4.62 8.42
C ARG A 64 -2.54 3.79 9.38
N GLN A 65 -2.02 3.62 10.59
CA GLN A 65 -2.78 3.10 11.72
C GLN A 65 -2.26 3.69 13.03
N GLY A 66 -3.10 4.46 13.72
CA GLY A 66 -2.70 5.21 14.90
C GLY A 66 -1.53 6.15 14.58
N ALA A 67 -0.46 6.08 15.37
CA ALA A 67 0.75 6.87 15.17
C ALA A 67 1.67 6.34 14.04
N TRP A 68 1.39 5.16 13.49
CA TRP A 68 2.29 4.52 12.53
C TRP A 68 1.93 4.82 11.09
N THR A 69 2.95 5.03 10.26
CA THR A 69 2.81 5.30 8.82
C THR A 69 3.81 4.46 8.04
N ILE A 70 3.35 3.82 6.96
CA ILE A 70 4.21 3.19 5.94
C ILE A 70 4.01 3.96 4.64
N VAL A 71 5.12 4.40 4.04
CA VAL A 71 5.14 5.10 2.76
C VAL A 71 5.77 4.19 1.72
N GLY A 72 5.01 3.74 0.73
CA GLY A 72 5.54 3.09 -0.47
C GLY A 72 5.94 4.14 -1.49
N ALA A 73 7.20 4.12 -1.93
CA ALA A 73 7.71 5.08 -2.90
C ALA A 73 8.75 4.48 -3.84
N GLU A 74 8.71 4.92 -5.10
CA GLU A 74 9.76 4.68 -6.09
C GLU A 74 10.75 5.84 -6.09
N ILE A 75 12.03 5.48 -6.22
CA ILE A 75 13.13 6.42 -6.42
C ILE A 75 13.91 6.01 -7.69
N PRO A 76 14.50 6.95 -8.45
CA PRO A 76 15.03 6.68 -9.80
C PRO A 76 16.06 5.56 -9.92
N ASP A 77 16.84 5.32 -8.88
CA ASP A 77 17.94 4.34 -8.88
C ASP A 77 17.58 3.03 -8.14
N ALA A 78 16.34 2.90 -7.64
CA ALA A 78 15.88 1.68 -6.99
C ALA A 78 15.05 0.81 -7.95
N ASP A 79 15.19 -0.49 -7.79
CA ASP A 79 14.38 -1.47 -8.52
C ASP A 79 12.96 -1.55 -7.90
N GLY A 80 12.13 -0.58 -8.26
CA GLY A 80 10.72 -0.51 -7.87
C GLY A 80 10.45 0.16 -6.52
N VAL A 81 9.30 -0.19 -5.91
CA VAL A 81 8.78 0.44 -4.70
C VAL A 81 9.56 0.01 -3.46
N GLY A 82 10.11 0.97 -2.72
CA GLY A 82 10.59 0.77 -1.35
C GLY A 82 9.56 1.25 -0.32
N TYR A 83 9.50 0.61 0.83
CA TYR A 83 8.55 0.94 1.90
C TYR A 83 9.25 1.48 3.13
N PHE A 84 8.92 2.72 3.49
CA PHE A 84 9.52 3.47 4.59
C PHE A 84 8.59 3.49 5.79
N LEU A 85 9.06 3.01 6.93
CA LEU A 85 8.27 2.95 8.17
C LEU A 85 8.58 4.12 9.09
N TYR A 86 7.52 4.77 9.58
CA TYR A 86 7.58 5.88 10.52
C TYR A 86 6.62 5.69 11.68
N GLN A 87 6.95 6.31 12.81
CA GLN A 87 6.05 6.53 13.93
C GLN A 87 6.01 8.00 14.30
N GLU A 88 4.81 8.55 14.45
CA GLU A 88 4.62 9.87 15.03
C GLU A 88 4.89 9.85 16.54
N ARG A 89 5.86 10.67 16.99
CA ARG A 89 6.13 10.90 18.41
C ARG A 89 6.31 12.40 18.65
N GLY A 90 5.46 12.98 19.50
CA GLY A 90 5.54 14.41 19.84
C GLY A 90 5.42 15.33 18.61
N GLY A 91 4.55 14.98 17.65
CA GLY A 91 4.33 15.75 16.42
C GLY A 91 5.43 15.62 15.36
N LYS A 92 6.39 14.72 15.53
CA LYS A 92 7.45 14.44 14.56
C LYS A 92 7.34 13.01 14.04
N GLN A 93 7.55 12.81 12.74
CA GLN A 93 7.69 11.49 12.13
C GLN A 93 9.10 10.96 12.40
N MET A 94 9.19 9.93 13.23
CA MET A 94 10.43 9.23 13.54
C MET A 94 10.59 8.06 12.59
N PHE A 95 11.73 7.97 11.91
CA PHE A 95 12.03 6.91 10.95
C PHE A 95 12.52 5.64 11.66
N TYR A 96 12.00 4.48 11.25
CA TYR A 96 12.32 3.18 11.85
C TYR A 96 13.08 2.24 10.91
N GLY A 97 12.83 2.33 9.61
CA GLY A 97 13.52 1.48 8.65
C GLY A 97 12.89 1.48 7.27
N ILE A 98 13.55 0.78 6.35
CA ILE A 98 13.12 0.58 4.96
C ILE A 98 13.00 -0.92 4.72
N TRP A 99 11.90 -1.33 4.11
CA TRP A 99 11.80 -2.60 3.42
C TRP A 99 12.04 -2.34 1.92
N GLY A 100 13.06 -2.97 1.36
CA GLY A 100 13.46 -2.75 -0.03
C GLY A 100 12.70 -3.66 -0.98
N GLY A 101 11.88 -3.08 -1.85
CA GLY A 101 11.28 -3.80 -2.95
C GLY A 101 10.04 -4.61 -2.59
N MET A 102 9.60 -5.37 -3.60
CA MET A 102 8.52 -6.34 -3.51
C MET A 102 9.09 -7.71 -3.15
N ALA A 103 8.33 -8.48 -2.38
CA ALA A 103 8.66 -9.84 -1.99
C ALA A 103 7.69 -10.86 -2.63
N ASP A 104 8.04 -12.14 -2.59
CA ASP A 104 7.17 -13.21 -3.06
C ASP A 104 5.93 -13.36 -2.14
N PRO A 105 4.75 -13.76 -2.64
CA PRO A 105 3.58 -14.06 -1.80
C PRO A 105 3.86 -14.97 -0.60
N SER A 106 4.78 -15.94 -0.74
CA SER A 106 5.18 -16.85 0.35
C SER A 106 5.94 -16.14 1.48
N GLU A 107 6.53 -14.97 1.23
CA GLU A 107 7.29 -14.18 2.20
C GLU A 107 6.39 -13.21 2.99
N ALA A 108 5.09 -13.14 2.71
CA ALA A 108 4.19 -12.18 3.36
C ALA A 108 4.23 -12.22 4.90
N ALA A 109 4.44 -13.40 5.49
CA ALA A 109 4.59 -13.53 6.94
C ALA A 109 5.88 -12.87 7.46
N GLU A 110 6.99 -13.01 6.73
CA GLU A 110 8.27 -12.37 7.06
C GLU A 110 8.18 -10.85 6.91
N VAL A 111 7.57 -10.37 5.83
CA VAL A 111 7.33 -8.95 5.57
C VAL A 111 6.49 -8.32 6.70
N ALA A 112 5.40 -8.98 7.10
CA ALA A 112 4.57 -8.52 8.21
C ALA A 112 5.34 -8.57 9.55
N LYS A 113 6.15 -9.61 9.75
CA LYS A 113 7.00 -9.73 10.94
C LYS A 113 8.00 -8.60 11.03
N TRP A 114 8.67 -8.24 9.94
CA TRP A 114 9.60 -7.10 9.91
C TRP A 114 8.96 -5.82 10.45
N ALA A 115 7.78 -5.45 9.93
CA ALA A 115 7.09 -4.24 10.37
C ALA A 115 6.65 -4.31 11.85
N THR A 116 6.19 -5.49 12.28
CA THR A 116 5.78 -5.73 13.68
C THR A 116 6.97 -5.67 14.63
N ASP A 117 8.13 -6.20 14.25
CA ASP A 117 9.37 -6.16 15.04
C ASP A 117 9.88 -4.73 15.23
N GLN A 118 9.56 -3.80 14.31
CA GLN A 118 9.80 -2.37 14.50
C GLN A 118 8.79 -1.71 15.47
N GLY A 119 7.67 -2.37 15.76
CA GLY A 119 6.61 -1.91 16.64
C GLY A 119 5.31 -1.48 15.93
N ALA A 120 5.22 -1.64 14.60
CA ALA A 120 4.01 -1.33 13.88
C ALA A 120 2.83 -2.23 14.33
N PRO A 121 1.58 -1.74 14.32
CA PRO A 121 0.43 -2.56 14.69
C PRO A 121 0.25 -3.71 13.70
N ALA A 122 -0.21 -4.86 14.19
CA ALA A 122 -0.33 -6.08 13.39
C ALA A 122 -1.22 -5.92 12.14
N ALA A 123 -2.28 -5.10 12.20
CA ALA A 123 -3.13 -4.87 11.03
C ALA A 123 -2.42 -4.03 9.95
N LEU A 124 -1.69 -2.99 10.33
CA LEU A 124 -0.83 -2.22 9.43
C LEU A 124 0.24 -3.11 8.80
N ALA A 125 0.93 -3.91 9.61
CA ALA A 125 1.97 -4.83 9.15
C ALA A 125 1.44 -5.86 8.13
N ARG A 126 0.26 -6.45 8.40
CA ARG A 126 -0.41 -7.39 7.49
C ARG A 126 -0.87 -6.73 6.19
N CYS A 127 -1.43 -5.53 6.25
CA CYS A 127 -1.82 -4.77 5.06
C CYS A 127 -0.59 -4.45 4.20
N PHE A 128 0.46 -3.93 4.82
CA PHE A 128 1.74 -3.67 4.17
C PHE A 128 2.30 -4.93 3.50
N ALA A 129 2.33 -6.06 4.21
CA ALA A 129 2.78 -7.31 3.62
C ALA A 129 1.96 -7.72 2.40
N SER A 130 0.63 -7.59 2.47
CA SER A 130 -0.22 -7.90 1.31
C SER A 130 0.08 -6.99 0.11
N MET A 131 0.45 -5.72 0.34
CA MET A 131 0.83 -4.80 -0.73
C MET A 131 2.21 -5.15 -1.29
N ALA A 132 3.19 -5.38 -0.43
CA ALA A 132 4.56 -5.69 -0.80
C ALA A 132 4.72 -7.07 -1.47
N THR A 133 3.70 -7.93 -1.43
CA THR A 133 3.72 -9.25 -2.06
C THR A 133 2.65 -9.49 -3.11
N ALA A 134 1.90 -8.47 -3.52
CA ALA A 134 0.76 -8.59 -4.47
C ALA A 134 1.15 -8.83 -5.95
N LYS A 135 2.24 -9.55 -6.23
CA LYS A 135 2.62 -9.89 -7.60
C LYS A 135 1.75 -10.97 -8.22
#